data_AF-A0A484YTE1-F1
#
_entry.id   AF-A0A484YTE1-F1
#
_cell.length_a   1.000
_cell.length_b   1.000
_cell.length_c   1.000
_cell.angle_alpha   90.00
_cell.angle_beta   90.00
_cell.angle_gamma   90.00
#
_symmetry.space_group_name_H-M   'P 1'
#
loop_
_entity.id
_entity.type
_entity.pdbx_description
1 polymer ?
#
loop_
_entity_poly.entity_id
_entity_poly.type
_entity_poly.pdbx_seq_one_letter_code
_entity_poly.pdbx_strand_id
1 'polypeptide(L)'
;MPLGTGTASYSGSMSNDRYVNMAGYTDTFNDGLDSYSLNAGLNSGGGLTSQRQINAYYSHRSPLANLSANIASLQKGYTSFGVSASGGATITGKGAALHAGGMSGGTRLLVDTDGVGGVPVDGGQVVTNRWGTGVVTDISSYYRNTTSVDLKRLPDDVEATRSVVESALTEGAIGYRKFSVLKGKRLFAILRLADGSQPPLVPVLTSEKGRELAWWPTKALPG
;
A
#
# COMPACT_ATOMS: atom_id res chain seq x y z
N MET A 1 -29.28 1.37 -5.76
CA MET A 1 -29.25 2.61 -6.58
C MET A 1 -27.95 3.33 -6.32
N PRO A 2 -27.15 3.66 -7.35
CA PRO A 2 -25.99 4.53 -7.19
C PRO A 2 -26.44 5.93 -6.71
N LEU A 3 -25.69 6.53 -5.80
CA LEU A 3 -25.99 7.84 -5.22
C LEU A 3 -24.69 8.58 -4.88
N GLY A 4 -24.27 9.47 -5.77
CA GLY A 4 -22.98 10.17 -5.68
C GLY A 4 -21.81 9.20 -5.89
N THR A 5 -20.85 9.23 -4.96
CA THR A 5 -19.71 8.29 -4.89
C THR A 5 -20.11 6.92 -4.35
N GLY A 6 -21.22 6.84 -3.63
CA GLY A 6 -21.69 5.62 -2.97
C GLY A 6 -22.90 4.96 -3.63
N THR A 7 -23.45 3.97 -2.93
CA THR A 7 -24.62 3.20 -3.31
C THR A 7 -25.61 3.12 -2.16
N ALA A 8 -26.85 3.51 -2.44
CA ALA A 8 -27.98 3.30 -1.55
C ALA A 8 -28.68 1.99 -1.92
N SER A 9 -28.99 1.16 -0.93
CA SER A 9 -29.65 -0.13 -1.13
C SER A 9 -30.78 -0.33 -0.13
N TYR A 10 -31.74 -1.15 -0.52
CA TYR A 10 -32.80 -1.63 0.36
C TYR A 10 -32.83 -3.15 0.24
N SER A 11 -32.81 -3.84 1.38
CA SER A 11 -32.86 -5.29 1.47
C SER A 11 -33.92 -5.74 2.46
N GLY A 12 -34.72 -6.71 2.03
CA GLY A 12 -35.68 -7.41 2.87
C GLY A 12 -35.24 -8.87 3.02
N SER A 13 -35.21 -9.39 4.24
CA SER A 13 -34.95 -10.80 4.50
C SER A 13 -35.99 -11.38 5.45
N MET A 14 -36.27 -12.67 5.31
CA MET A 14 -37.20 -13.40 6.17
C MET A 14 -36.53 -14.66 6.70
N SER A 15 -36.61 -14.88 8.01
CA SER A 15 -36.08 -16.09 8.66
C SER A 15 -36.93 -16.45 9.87
N ASN A 16 -37.44 -17.68 9.95
CA ASN A 16 -38.28 -18.19 11.06
C ASN A 16 -39.39 -17.21 11.47
N ASP A 17 -40.24 -16.80 10.52
CA ASP A 17 -41.32 -15.82 10.69
C ASP A 17 -40.89 -14.43 11.19
N ARG A 18 -39.60 -14.11 11.14
CA ARG A 18 -39.06 -12.77 11.37
C ARG A 18 -38.72 -12.12 10.04
N TYR A 19 -39.23 -10.92 9.84
CA TYR A 19 -39.00 -10.05 8.70
C TYR A 19 -38.03 -8.95 9.10
N VAL A 20 -36.97 -8.77 8.32
CA VAL A 20 -35.97 -7.71 8.51
C VAL A 20 -35.96 -6.86 7.27
N ASN A 21 -36.27 -5.57 7.41
CA ASN A 21 -36.22 -4.58 6.35
C ASN A 21 -35.11 -3.58 6.67
N MET A 22 -34.11 -3.48 5.81
CA MET A 22 -32.94 -2.63 5.98
C MET A 22 -32.80 -1.68 4.81
N ALA A 23 -32.61 -0.40 5.09
CA ALA A 23 -32.12 0.59 4.16
C ALA A 23 -30.68 0.93 4.51
N GLY A 24 -29.81 0.98 3.51
CA GLY A 24 -28.38 1.18 3.70
C GLY A 24 -27.77 2.14 2.69
N TYR A 25 -26.66 2.76 3.10
CA TYR A 25 -25.78 3.52 2.24
C TYR A 25 -24.34 3.06 2.45
N THR A 26 -23.62 2.80 1.36
CA THR A 26 -22.21 2.40 1.37
C THR A 26 -21.43 3.28 0.41
N ASP A 27 -20.25 3.71 0.82
CA ASP A 27 -19.36 4.51 -0.02
C ASP A 27 -17.91 4.05 0.14
N THR A 28 -17.12 4.26 -0.91
CA THR A 28 -15.70 3.92 -0.99
C THR A 28 -14.91 5.16 -1.35
N PHE A 29 -13.85 5.43 -0.60
CA PHE A 29 -13.03 6.63 -0.77
C PHE A 29 -11.54 6.28 -0.63
N ASN A 30 -10.67 7.29 -0.76
CA ASN A 30 -9.21 7.11 -0.69
C ASN A 30 -8.70 6.04 -1.69
N ASP A 31 -9.03 6.22 -2.97
CA ASP A 31 -8.72 5.28 -4.06
C ASP A 31 -9.24 3.84 -3.82
N GLY A 32 -10.32 3.70 -3.02
CA GLY A 32 -10.95 2.41 -2.70
C GLY A 32 -10.28 1.65 -1.54
N LEU A 33 -9.31 2.27 -0.86
CA LEU A 33 -8.68 1.69 0.34
C LEU A 33 -9.60 1.77 1.56
N ASP A 34 -10.49 2.75 1.59
CA ASP A 34 -11.41 2.99 2.69
C ASP A 34 -12.85 2.82 2.24
N SER A 35 -13.67 2.20 3.08
CA SER A 35 -15.10 2.10 2.85
C SER A 35 -15.90 2.14 4.14
N TYR A 36 -17.06 2.77 4.10
CA TYR A 36 -18.02 2.74 5.21
C TYR A 36 -19.41 2.33 4.71
N SER A 37 -20.16 1.66 5.57
CA SER A 37 -21.58 1.41 5.35
C SER A 37 -22.40 1.73 6.60
N LEU A 38 -23.53 2.37 6.38
CA LEU A 38 -24.52 2.69 7.40
C LEU A 38 -25.84 2.07 6.98
N ASN A 39 -26.42 1.27 7.87
CA ASN A 39 -27.66 0.54 7.63
C ASN A 39 -28.63 0.80 8.79
N ALA A 40 -29.88 1.08 8.48
CA ALA A 40 -30.94 1.25 9.46
C ALA A 40 -32.19 0.49 8.99
N GLY A 41 -32.87 -0.13 9.94
CA GLY A 41 -33.96 -1.03 9.59
C GLY A 41 -34.90 -1.37 10.73
N LEU A 42 -35.87 -2.21 10.40
CA LEU A 42 -36.90 -2.70 11.29
C LEU A 42 -36.97 -4.22 11.21
N ASN A 43 -36.97 -4.85 12.38
CA ASN A 43 -37.19 -6.28 12.56
C ASN A 43 -38.61 -6.46 13.11
N SER A 44 -39.44 -7.27 12.45
CA SER A 44 -40.81 -7.56 12.86
C SER A 44 -41.13 -9.06 12.71
N GLY A 45 -42.21 -9.54 13.31
CA GLY A 45 -42.62 -10.94 13.20
C GLY A 45 -42.18 -11.83 14.38
N GLY A 46 -42.53 -13.11 14.32
CA GLY A 46 -42.26 -14.08 15.39
C GLY A 46 -42.93 -13.77 16.74
N GLY A 47 -44.09 -13.09 16.74
CA GLY A 47 -44.84 -12.72 17.96
C GLY A 47 -44.24 -11.55 18.76
N LEU A 48 -43.19 -10.91 18.26
CA LEU A 48 -42.50 -9.78 18.91
C LEU A 48 -42.92 -8.44 18.30
N THR A 49 -42.92 -7.39 19.12
CA THR A 49 -43.09 -6.00 18.65
C THR A 49 -41.95 -5.61 17.72
N SER A 50 -42.23 -4.79 16.70
CA SER A 50 -41.21 -4.28 15.78
C SER A 50 -40.05 -3.59 16.52
N GLN A 51 -38.82 -4.00 16.23
CA GLN A 51 -37.59 -3.49 16.81
C GLN A 51 -36.79 -2.73 15.76
N ARG A 52 -36.29 -1.55 16.11
CA ARG A 52 -35.35 -0.80 15.26
C ARG A 52 -33.95 -1.41 15.36
N GLN A 53 -33.27 -1.50 14.23
CA GLN A 53 -31.87 -1.91 14.18
C GLN A 53 -31.05 -0.88 13.41
N ILE A 54 -29.86 -0.58 13.93
CA ILE A 54 -28.86 0.27 13.26
C ILE A 54 -27.55 -0.51 13.23
N ASN A 55 -26.89 -0.54 12.07
CA ASN A 55 -25.57 -1.12 11.90
C ASN A 55 -24.66 -0.13 11.17
N ALA A 56 -23.46 0.06 11.67
CA ALA A 56 -22.39 0.80 11.01
C ALA A 56 -21.19 -0.13 10.82
N TYR A 57 -20.54 -0.03 9.68
CA TYR A 57 -19.33 -0.77 9.37
C TYR A 57 -18.32 0.17 8.71
N TYR A 58 -17.07 0.05 9.08
CA TYR A 58 -15.95 0.76 8.47
C TYR A 58 -14.82 -0.24 8.21
N SER A 59 -14.16 -0.12 7.07
CA SER A 59 -12.95 -0.87 6.77
C SER A 59 -11.91 0.00 6.10
N HIS A 60 -10.67 -0.21 6.50
CA HIS A 60 -9.47 0.46 6.02
C HIS A 60 -8.45 -0.58 5.58
N ARG A 61 -7.98 -0.48 4.34
CA ARG A 61 -6.91 -1.31 3.80
C ARG A 61 -5.63 -0.49 3.73
N SER A 62 -4.61 -0.93 4.45
CA SER A 62 -3.27 -0.34 4.37
C SER A 62 -2.27 -1.35 3.80
N PRO A 63 -1.12 -0.92 3.26
CA PRO A 63 -0.03 -1.80 2.87
C PRO A 63 0.44 -2.78 3.95
N LEU A 64 0.21 -2.46 5.23
CA LEU A 64 0.72 -3.22 6.38
C LEU A 64 -0.33 -4.15 7.00
N ALA A 65 -1.62 -3.79 6.92
CA ALA A 65 -2.73 -4.51 7.54
C ALA A 65 -4.09 -4.04 7.00
N ASN A 66 -5.07 -4.93 7.04
CA ASN A 66 -6.48 -4.60 6.89
C ASN A 66 -7.12 -4.42 8.27
N LEU A 67 -7.88 -3.34 8.43
CA LEU A 67 -8.59 -3.00 9.65
C LEU A 67 -10.07 -2.87 9.34
N SER A 68 -10.93 -3.33 10.26
CA SER A 68 -12.36 -3.08 10.19
C SER A 68 -12.96 -2.89 11.56
N ALA A 69 -14.01 -2.09 11.62
CA ALA A 69 -14.78 -1.80 12.82
C ALA A 69 -16.26 -1.88 12.51
N ASN A 70 -17.05 -2.41 13.44
CA ASN A 70 -18.48 -2.52 13.28
C ASN A 70 -19.21 -2.18 14.58
N ILE A 71 -20.37 -1.56 14.42
CA ILE A 71 -21.28 -1.22 15.51
C ILE A 71 -22.66 -1.72 15.11
N ALA A 72 -23.33 -2.45 15.99
CA ALA A 72 -24.69 -2.90 15.78
C ALA A 72 -25.52 -2.62 17.03
N SER A 73 -26.71 -2.07 16.86
CA SER A 73 -27.65 -1.82 17.94
C SER A 73 -29.04 -2.28 17.53
N LEU A 74 -29.63 -3.14 18.34
CA LEU A 74 -30.99 -3.66 18.19
C LEU A 74 -31.82 -3.21 19.39
N GLN A 75 -32.91 -2.48 19.11
CA GLN A 75 -33.81 -1.97 20.13
C GLN A 75 -34.40 -3.11 20.97
N LYS A 76 -34.31 -3.01 22.31
CA LYS A 76 -34.71 -4.06 23.26
C LYS A 76 -33.98 -5.41 23.05
N GLY A 77 -32.84 -5.38 22.38
CA GLY A 77 -31.97 -6.54 22.16
C GLY A 77 -30.59 -6.28 22.75
N TYR A 78 -29.64 -5.97 21.90
CA TYR A 78 -28.24 -5.77 22.27
C TYR A 78 -27.67 -4.52 21.58
N THR A 79 -26.57 -4.04 22.14
CA THR A 79 -25.64 -3.14 21.44
C THR A 79 -24.27 -3.78 21.48
N SER A 80 -23.62 -3.88 20.33
CA SER A 80 -22.28 -4.46 20.19
C SER A 80 -21.37 -3.55 19.38
N PHE A 81 -20.09 -3.62 19.72
CA PHE A 81 -19.00 -2.95 19.04
C PHE A 81 -17.89 -4.00 18.82
N GLY A 82 -17.35 -4.05 17.62
CA GLY A 82 -16.29 -4.98 17.24
C GLY A 82 -15.22 -4.27 16.41
N VAL A 83 -13.97 -4.68 16.61
CA VAL A 83 -12.83 -4.28 15.77
C VAL A 83 -12.07 -5.54 15.40
N SER A 84 -11.62 -5.61 14.16
CA SER A 84 -10.75 -6.68 13.68
C SER A 84 -9.61 -6.11 12.87
N ALA A 85 -8.43 -6.70 13.04
CA ALA A 85 -7.24 -6.40 12.27
C ALA A 85 -6.69 -7.70 11.70
N SER A 86 -6.34 -7.70 10.42
CA SER A 86 -5.73 -8.85 9.75
C SER A 86 -4.56 -8.39 8.89
N GLY A 87 -3.55 -9.24 8.78
CA GLY A 87 -2.32 -8.95 8.07
C GLY A 87 -1.35 -10.12 8.19
N GLY A 88 -0.13 -9.92 7.75
CA GLY A 88 0.94 -10.91 7.85
C GLY A 88 2.28 -10.28 8.18
N ALA A 89 3.17 -11.12 8.68
CA ALA A 89 4.57 -10.78 8.88
C ALA A 89 5.42 -11.81 8.12
N THR A 90 6.48 -11.32 7.49
CA THR A 90 7.52 -12.18 6.91
C THR A 90 8.82 -11.86 7.60
N ILE A 91 9.48 -12.87 8.15
CA ILE A 91 10.73 -12.75 8.90
C ILE A 91 11.73 -13.73 8.29
N THR A 92 12.89 -13.23 7.89
CA THR A 92 13.96 -14.02 7.27
C THR A 92 15.32 -13.58 7.82
N GLY A 93 16.38 -14.33 7.54
CA GLY A 93 17.76 -13.89 7.82
C GLY A 93 18.21 -12.65 7.03
N LYS A 94 17.42 -12.17 6.05
CA LYS A 94 17.70 -10.97 5.26
C LYS A 94 16.90 -9.75 5.73
N GLY A 95 15.97 -9.91 6.67
CA GLY A 95 15.11 -8.83 7.16
C GLY A 95 13.68 -9.28 7.44
N ALA A 96 12.87 -8.34 7.89
CA ALA A 96 11.49 -8.58 8.25
C ALA A 96 10.59 -7.38 7.93
N ALA A 97 9.37 -7.65 7.45
CA ALA A 97 8.36 -6.61 7.27
C ALA A 97 6.94 -7.15 7.47
N LEU A 98 6.03 -6.23 7.80
CA LEU A 98 4.59 -6.46 7.84
C LEU A 98 4.00 -6.24 6.44
N HIS A 99 2.87 -6.88 6.17
CA HIS A 99 2.10 -6.73 4.93
C HIS A 99 0.61 -6.95 5.19
N ALA A 100 -0.25 -6.43 4.32
CA ALA A 100 -1.71 -6.48 4.41
C ALA A 100 -2.35 -7.89 4.45
N GLY A 101 -1.55 -8.95 4.50
CA GLY A 101 -1.98 -10.33 4.28
C GLY A 101 -1.77 -10.72 2.82
N GLY A 102 -2.51 -11.72 2.36
CA GLY A 102 -2.35 -12.37 1.07
C GLY A 102 -2.83 -13.81 1.18
N MET A 103 -2.68 -14.59 0.12
CA MET A 103 -3.00 -16.03 0.20
C MET A 103 -2.16 -16.70 1.30
N SER A 104 -2.80 -17.41 2.23
CA SER A 104 -2.09 -18.17 3.26
C SER A 104 -1.19 -19.22 2.62
N GLY A 105 0.09 -19.26 3.00
CA GLY A 105 1.10 -20.10 2.35
C GLY A 105 1.49 -19.65 0.94
N GLY A 106 1.01 -18.49 0.50
CA GLY A 106 1.33 -17.92 -0.81
C GLY A 106 2.78 -17.51 -0.96
N THR A 107 3.23 -17.51 -2.22
CA THR A 107 4.55 -17.04 -2.62
C THR A 107 4.67 -15.53 -2.41
N ARG A 108 5.81 -15.09 -1.88
CA ARG A 108 6.04 -13.69 -1.49
C ARG A 108 7.49 -13.30 -1.67
N LEU A 109 7.71 -12.01 -1.84
CA LEU A 109 9.03 -11.44 -2.09
C LEU A 109 9.39 -10.42 -1.00
N LEU A 110 10.41 -10.72 -0.21
CA LEU A 110 11.06 -9.73 0.64
C LEU A 110 11.94 -8.83 -0.23
N VAL A 111 11.65 -7.54 -0.23
CA VAL A 111 12.44 -6.53 -0.90
C VAL A 111 13.31 -5.78 0.11
N ASP A 112 14.50 -5.37 -0.32
CA ASP A 112 15.44 -4.54 0.43
C ASP A 112 15.88 -3.37 -0.45
N THR A 113 15.74 -2.16 0.06
CA THR A 113 16.09 -0.91 -0.62
C THR A 113 17.36 -0.31 -0.03
N ASP A 114 18.39 -1.14 0.17
CA ASP A 114 19.71 -0.74 0.66
C ASP A 114 19.66 -0.01 2.01
N GLY A 115 18.72 -0.42 2.87
CA GLY A 115 18.48 0.21 4.17
C GLY A 115 17.71 1.54 4.12
N VAL A 116 17.30 2.01 2.93
CA VAL A 116 16.52 3.25 2.77
C VAL A 116 15.04 2.95 2.95
N GLY A 117 14.46 3.37 4.08
CA GLY A 117 13.03 3.23 4.33
C GLY A 117 12.14 4.24 3.59
N GLY A 118 10.84 3.95 3.53
CA GLY A 118 9.85 4.81 2.88
C GLY A 118 9.84 4.73 1.36
N VAL A 119 10.43 3.68 0.78
CA VAL A 119 10.51 3.50 -0.67
C VAL A 119 9.26 2.75 -1.14
N PRO A 120 8.41 3.35 -1.98
CA PRO A 120 7.26 2.65 -2.55
C PRO A 120 7.73 1.68 -3.63
N VAL A 121 7.23 0.45 -3.57
CA VAL A 121 7.47 -0.60 -4.57
C VAL A 121 6.14 -1.17 -5.03
N ASP A 122 6.18 -1.86 -6.17
CA ASP A 122 5.05 -2.57 -6.75
C ASP A 122 3.82 -1.67 -6.97
N GLY A 123 4.04 -0.55 -7.69
CA GLY A 123 2.99 0.43 -7.95
C GLY A 123 2.47 1.16 -6.70
N GLY A 124 3.26 1.16 -5.61
CA GLY A 124 2.93 1.82 -4.34
C GLY A 124 2.10 0.96 -3.38
N GLN A 125 1.84 -0.31 -3.72
CA GLN A 125 1.11 -1.24 -2.85
C GLN A 125 1.91 -1.63 -1.60
N VAL A 126 3.24 -1.52 -1.67
CA VAL A 126 4.15 -1.78 -0.56
C VAL A 126 5.05 -0.57 -0.36
N VAL A 127 5.24 -0.16 0.88
CA VAL A 127 6.20 0.87 1.26
C VAL A 127 7.20 0.26 2.22
N THR A 128 8.50 0.38 1.92
CA THR A 128 9.53 -0.21 2.78
C THR A 128 9.53 0.43 4.16
N ASN A 129 9.72 -0.40 5.19
CA ASN A 129 9.78 0.03 6.57
C ASN A 129 11.05 0.82 6.88
N ARG A 130 11.23 1.25 8.14
CA ARG A 130 12.39 2.06 8.57
C ARG A 130 13.77 1.42 8.27
N TRP A 131 13.83 0.11 8.08
CA TRP A 131 15.05 -0.64 7.77
C TRP A 131 15.24 -0.87 6.27
N GLY A 132 14.40 -0.25 5.42
CA GLY A 132 14.44 -0.43 3.98
C GLY A 132 13.91 -1.78 3.51
N THR A 133 13.11 -2.48 4.32
CA THR A 133 12.55 -3.78 3.94
C THR A 133 11.03 -3.73 3.74
N GLY A 134 10.52 -4.47 2.76
CA GLY A 134 9.10 -4.57 2.46
C GLY A 134 8.75 -5.96 1.95
N VAL A 135 7.49 -6.35 1.99
CA VAL A 135 7.05 -7.66 1.49
C VAL A 135 5.99 -7.45 0.43
N VAL A 136 6.28 -7.91 -0.79
CA VAL A 136 5.31 -8.01 -1.87
C VAL A 136 4.65 -9.38 -1.77
N THR A 137 3.34 -9.37 -1.65
CA THR A 137 2.50 -10.58 -1.50
C THR A 137 1.90 -10.97 -2.83
N ASP A 138 1.21 -12.11 -2.86
CA ASP A 138 0.45 -12.56 -4.03
C ASP A 138 1.28 -12.66 -5.32
N ILE A 139 2.56 -13.05 -5.15
CA ILE A 139 3.48 -13.29 -6.26
C ILE A 139 3.07 -14.57 -6.99
N SER A 140 3.03 -14.52 -8.32
CA SER A 140 2.65 -15.68 -9.13
C SER A 140 3.75 -16.76 -9.12
N SER A 141 3.44 -17.94 -8.58
CA SER A 141 4.36 -19.08 -8.52
C SER A 141 4.69 -19.62 -9.90
N TYR A 142 5.92 -20.07 -10.13
CA TYR A 142 6.43 -20.64 -11.38
C TYR A 142 6.46 -19.71 -12.60
N TYR A 143 6.09 -18.44 -12.42
CA TYR A 143 6.15 -17.41 -13.45
C TYR A 143 7.23 -16.38 -13.15
N ARG A 144 7.69 -15.69 -14.20
CA ARG A 144 8.52 -14.49 -14.05
C ARG A 144 7.64 -13.36 -13.53
N ASN A 145 8.04 -12.80 -12.40
CA ASN A 145 7.43 -11.63 -11.78
C ASN A 145 8.42 -10.47 -11.82
N THR A 146 7.95 -9.31 -12.23
CA THR A 146 8.72 -8.08 -12.26
C THR A 146 8.23 -7.17 -11.15
N THR A 147 9.13 -6.77 -10.26
CA THR A 147 8.84 -5.82 -9.19
C THR A 147 9.68 -4.58 -9.39
N SER A 148 9.07 -3.41 -9.22
CA SER A 148 9.74 -2.14 -9.44
C SER A 148 9.51 -1.15 -8.29
N VAL A 149 10.47 -0.23 -8.12
CA VAL A 149 10.31 0.98 -7.31
C VAL A 149 9.34 1.92 -8.04
N ASP A 150 8.35 2.44 -7.33
CA ASP A 150 7.44 3.44 -7.86
C ASP A 150 8.11 4.82 -7.87
N LEU A 151 8.75 5.13 -9.00
CA LEU A 151 9.47 6.39 -9.21
C LEU A 151 8.56 7.63 -9.15
N LYS A 152 7.24 7.49 -9.33
CA LYS A 152 6.30 8.62 -9.31
C LYS A 152 5.98 9.07 -7.88
N ARG A 153 6.07 8.15 -6.92
CA ARG A 153 5.79 8.39 -5.50
C ARG A 153 7.07 8.37 -4.65
N LEU A 154 8.24 8.27 -5.29
CA LEU A 154 9.53 8.23 -4.61
C LEU A 154 9.84 9.60 -4.00
N PRO A 155 10.33 9.67 -2.74
CA PRO A 155 10.75 10.93 -2.14
C PRO A 155 11.85 11.63 -2.94
N ASP A 156 11.83 12.96 -2.98
CA ASP A 156 12.80 13.78 -3.76
C ASP A 156 14.26 13.59 -3.32
N ASP A 157 14.47 13.18 -2.07
CA ASP A 157 15.79 12.89 -1.50
C ASP A 157 16.19 11.42 -1.64
N VAL A 158 15.52 10.66 -2.49
CA VAL A 158 15.80 9.25 -2.75
C VAL A 158 15.99 9.00 -4.24
N GLU A 159 16.99 8.20 -4.59
CA GLU A 159 17.30 7.81 -5.97
C GLU A 159 17.45 6.29 -6.08
N ALA A 160 16.74 5.69 -7.02
CA ALA A 160 16.83 4.27 -7.31
C ALA A 160 17.68 4.07 -8.58
N THR A 161 18.94 3.65 -8.42
CA THR A 161 19.86 3.36 -9.54
C THR A 161 19.53 2.02 -10.20
N ARG A 162 18.98 1.08 -9.43
CA ARG A 162 18.33 -0.12 -9.95
C ARG A 162 16.90 -0.17 -9.45
N SER A 163 15.96 0.27 -10.28
CA SER A 163 14.55 0.39 -9.94
C SER A 163 13.70 -0.83 -10.29
N VAL A 164 14.24 -1.79 -11.05
CA VAL A 164 13.50 -2.99 -11.50
C VAL A 164 14.28 -4.26 -11.15
N VAL A 165 13.57 -5.24 -10.61
CA VAL A 165 14.10 -6.58 -10.32
C VAL A 165 13.11 -7.62 -10.81
N GLU A 166 13.64 -8.79 -11.18
CA GLU A 166 12.83 -9.91 -11.64
C GLU A 166 13.06 -11.14 -10.76
N SER A 167 12.01 -11.95 -10.60
CA SER A 167 12.07 -13.19 -9.84
C SER A 167 11.19 -14.26 -10.47
N ALA A 168 11.59 -15.51 -10.30
CA ALA A 168 10.75 -16.68 -10.57
C ALA A 168 10.84 -17.56 -9.33
N LEU A 169 9.71 -17.76 -8.66
CA LEU A 169 9.63 -18.38 -7.34
C LEU A 169 8.72 -19.59 -7.41
N THR A 170 9.08 -20.67 -6.73
CA THR A 170 8.19 -21.84 -6.57
C THR A 170 7.05 -21.51 -5.61
N GLU A 171 6.05 -22.36 -5.56
CA GLU A 171 4.93 -22.21 -4.65
C GLU A 171 5.37 -22.14 -3.18
N GLY A 172 4.84 -21.16 -2.46
CA GLY A 172 5.12 -20.91 -1.03
C GLY A 172 6.52 -20.38 -0.75
N ALA A 173 7.35 -20.14 -1.77
CA ALA A 173 8.68 -19.60 -1.58
C ALA A 173 8.65 -18.16 -1.06
N ILE A 174 9.63 -17.85 -0.21
CA ILE A 174 9.94 -16.49 0.22
C ILE A 174 11.18 -16.05 -0.54
N GLY A 175 10.99 -15.30 -1.62
CA GLY A 175 12.09 -14.73 -2.38
C GLY A 175 12.74 -13.56 -1.66
N TYR A 176 13.97 -13.24 -2.05
CA TYR A 176 14.65 -12.00 -1.66
C TYR A 176 15.15 -11.26 -2.89
N ARG A 177 14.87 -9.96 -2.98
CA ARG A 177 15.42 -9.07 -4.01
C ARG A 177 15.85 -7.75 -3.42
N LYS A 178 16.95 -7.24 -3.94
CA LYS A 178 17.56 -6.00 -3.50
C LYS A 178 17.49 -4.96 -4.61
N PHE A 179 16.95 -3.80 -4.29
CA PHE A 179 16.99 -2.59 -5.09
C PHE A 179 18.18 -1.74 -4.63
N SER A 180 18.87 -1.14 -5.60
CA SER A 180 19.94 -0.20 -5.30
C SER A 180 19.34 1.18 -5.17
N VAL A 181 19.25 1.64 -3.92
CA VAL A 181 18.61 2.91 -3.57
C VAL A 181 19.59 3.75 -2.74
N LEU A 182 19.64 5.04 -3.04
CA LEU A 182 20.48 6.03 -2.39
C LEU A 182 19.60 7.11 -1.79
N LYS A 183 19.90 7.51 -0.56
CA LYS A 183 19.28 8.68 0.07
C LYS A 183 20.27 9.85 0.03
N GLY A 184 19.84 10.97 -0.54
CA GLY A 184 20.66 12.17 -0.71
C GLY A 184 19.91 13.27 -1.46
N LYS A 185 20.38 14.51 -1.35
CA LYS A 185 19.83 15.63 -2.12
C LYS A 185 20.37 15.59 -3.54
N ARG A 186 19.49 15.66 -4.52
CA ARG A 186 19.85 15.91 -5.92
C ARG A 186 20.08 17.40 -6.11
N LEU A 187 21.21 17.75 -6.72
CA LEU A 187 21.54 19.13 -7.04
C LEU A 187 22.08 19.20 -8.46
N PHE A 188 21.62 20.19 -9.21
CA PHE A 188 22.21 20.55 -10.49
C PHE A 188 23.23 21.65 -10.24
N ALA A 189 24.51 21.32 -10.41
CA ALA A 189 25.60 22.28 -10.28
C ALA A 189 26.21 22.56 -11.65
N ILE A 190 26.41 23.84 -11.97
CA ILE A 190 27.18 24.25 -13.14
C ILE A 190 28.63 24.45 -12.66
N LEU A 191 29.52 23.56 -13.10
CA LEU A 191 30.94 23.63 -12.76
C LEU A 191 31.69 24.51 -13.77
N ARG A 192 32.58 25.38 -13.27
CA ARG A 192 33.55 26.14 -14.06
C ARG A 192 34.94 25.98 -13.45
N LEU A 193 35.94 25.88 -14.31
CA LEU A 193 37.34 25.89 -13.91
C LEU A 193 37.75 27.30 -13.44
N ALA A 194 38.90 27.41 -12.77
CA ALA A 194 39.39 28.70 -12.24
C ALA A 194 39.60 29.75 -13.34
N ASP A 195 39.82 29.32 -14.59
CA ASP A 195 39.93 30.15 -15.78
C ASP A 195 38.57 30.50 -16.43
N GLY A 196 37.45 30.08 -15.83
CA GLY A 196 36.09 30.32 -16.30
C GLY A 196 35.59 29.35 -17.37
N SER A 197 36.44 28.44 -17.86
CA SER A 197 36.09 27.44 -18.87
C SER A 197 35.24 26.30 -18.29
N GLN A 198 34.55 25.55 -19.16
CA GLN A 198 33.79 24.37 -18.75
C GLN A 198 34.74 23.18 -18.56
N PRO A 199 34.54 22.35 -17.51
CA PRO A 199 35.28 21.10 -17.38
C PRO A 199 35.03 20.19 -18.60
N PRO A 200 35.98 19.28 -18.94
CA PRO A 200 35.87 18.40 -20.09
C PRO A 200 34.60 17.54 -20.05
N LEU A 201 34.24 16.87 -21.14
CA LEU A 201 32.94 16.17 -21.26
C LEU A 201 32.77 14.93 -20.35
N VAL A 202 33.82 14.48 -19.65
CA VAL A 202 33.79 13.27 -18.78
C VAL A 202 34.66 13.36 -17.50
N PRO A 203 34.57 14.39 -16.61
CA PRO A 203 35.11 14.28 -15.27
C PRO A 203 34.42 13.18 -14.48
N VAL A 204 35.21 12.38 -13.79
CA VAL A 204 34.74 11.51 -12.71
C VAL A 204 34.62 12.38 -11.46
N LEU A 205 33.40 12.76 -11.12
CA LEU A 205 33.14 13.47 -9.87
C LEU A 205 33.05 12.45 -8.76
N THR A 206 33.91 12.58 -7.75
CA THR A 206 33.89 11.70 -6.58
C THR A 206 33.53 12.53 -5.35
N SER A 207 32.51 12.12 -4.61
CA SER A 207 32.22 12.67 -3.28
C SER A 207 33.41 12.44 -2.34
N GLU A 208 33.55 13.23 -1.28
CA GLU A 208 34.55 13.01 -0.21
C GLU A 208 34.57 11.57 0.33
N LYS A 209 33.44 10.84 0.22
CA LYS A 209 33.31 9.43 0.62
C LYS A 209 33.68 8.43 -0.48
N GLY A 210 34.37 8.84 -1.55
CA GLY A 210 34.84 7.94 -2.60
C GLY A 210 33.75 7.43 -3.56
N ARG A 211 32.59 8.10 -3.64
CA ARG A 211 31.48 7.70 -4.51
C ARG A 211 31.40 8.55 -5.77
N GLU A 212 31.29 7.89 -6.92
CA GLU A 212 31.09 8.54 -8.21
C GLU A 212 29.71 9.20 -8.29
N LEU A 213 29.68 10.44 -8.77
CA LEU A 213 28.47 11.25 -8.94
C LEU A 213 28.18 11.38 -10.44
N ALA A 214 26.96 11.04 -10.83
CA ALA A 214 26.50 11.26 -12.19
C ALA A 214 26.32 12.76 -12.46
N TRP A 215 26.85 13.24 -13.57
CA TRP A 215 26.65 14.61 -14.04
C TRP A 215 26.45 14.59 -15.56
N TRP A 216 25.71 15.58 -16.07
CA TRP A 216 25.46 15.74 -17.50
C TRP A 216 25.88 17.15 -17.91
N PRO A 217 26.65 17.32 -19.01
CA PRO A 217 26.99 18.65 -19.49
C PRO A 217 25.74 19.36 -20.02
N THR A 218 25.30 20.41 -19.34
CA THR A 218 24.32 21.34 -19.91
C THR A 218 25.05 22.27 -20.88
N LYS A 219 24.84 22.06 -22.18
CA LYS A 219 25.29 23.03 -23.20
C LYS A 219 24.47 24.29 -23.01
N ALA A 220 25.13 25.42 -22.73
CA ALA A 220 24.45 26.71 -22.67
C ALA A 220 23.77 26.97 -24.02
N LEU A 221 22.46 27.21 -24.02
CA LEU A 221 21.77 27.73 -25.19
C LEU A 221 22.35 29.13 -25.47
N PRO A 222 22.78 29.43 -26.71
CA PRO A 222 23.21 30.78 -27.05
C PRO A 222 22.00 31.72 -26.93
N GLY A 223 22.20 32.82 -26.19
CA GLY A 223 21.23 33.90 -26.05
C GLY A 223 21.13 34.79 -27.28
#